data_AF-A0AAN8ISA0-F1
#
_entry.id   AF-A0AAN8ISA0-F1
#
_cell.length_a   1.000
_cell.length_b   1.000
_cell.length_c   1.000
_cell.angle_alpha   90.00
_cell.angle_beta   90.00
_cell.angle_gamma   90.00
#
_symmetry.space_group_name_H-M   'P 1'
#
loop_
_entity.id
_entity.type
_entity.pdbx_description
1 polymer ?
#
loop_
_entity_poly.entity_id
_entity_poly.type
_entity_poly.pdbx_seq_one_letter_code
_entity_poly.pdbx_strand_id
1 'polypeptide(L)'
;INQFWLPEAYLRFRTPLPVYSSPAYISPHQHFEDEDDWLRYTALLIKGLVECKNKIDTKQLEREVSTGKLKTYMCMQQYDRIMGCYRQPATNEDLLLLKPKRNTENEHILVMSRNQ
;
A
#
# COMPACT_ATOMS: atom_id res chain seq x y z
N ILE A 1 14.95 6.50 -15.80
CA ILE A 1 14.56 7.23 -14.56
C ILE A 1 14.31 6.27 -13.41
N ASN A 2 13.35 5.33 -13.49
CA ASN A 2 12.99 4.48 -12.34
C ASN A 2 14.14 3.59 -11.82
N GLN A 3 15.02 3.11 -12.71
CA GLN A 3 16.22 2.34 -12.34
C GLN A 3 17.22 3.10 -11.46
N PHE A 4 17.21 4.43 -11.50
CA PHE A 4 18.11 5.27 -10.70
C PHE A 4 17.36 5.92 -9.54
N TRP A 5 16.18 6.44 -9.81
CA TRP A 5 15.42 7.22 -8.83
C TRP A 5 14.97 6.38 -7.63
N LEU A 6 14.44 5.17 -7.84
CA LEU A 6 13.96 4.33 -6.74
C LEU A 6 15.10 3.90 -5.79
N PRO A 7 16.25 3.42 -6.28
CA PRO A 7 17.39 3.14 -5.41
C PRO A 7 17.88 4.35 -4.62
N GLU A 8 18.12 5.47 -5.29
CA GLU A 8 18.70 6.66 -4.66
C GLU A 8 17.75 7.34 -3.67
N ALA A 9 16.45 7.43 -4.00
CA ALA A 9 15.48 8.10 -3.15
C ALA A 9 14.99 7.24 -1.97
N TYR A 10 15.04 5.90 -2.09
CA TYR A 10 14.45 5.01 -1.08
C TYR A 10 15.36 3.86 -0.66
N LEU A 11 15.84 3.03 -1.59
CA LEU A 11 16.41 1.72 -1.23
C LEU A 11 17.83 1.79 -0.67
N ARG A 12 18.63 2.79 -1.08
CA ARG A 12 19.97 3.08 -0.55
C ARG A 12 19.93 3.99 0.67
N PHE A 13 18.78 4.60 0.97
CA PHE A 13 18.62 5.46 2.14
C PHE A 13 18.63 4.62 3.42
N ARG A 14 19.62 4.86 4.30
CA ARG A 14 19.90 4.01 5.48
C ARG A 14 19.31 4.53 6.79
N THR A 15 18.64 5.68 6.78
CA THR A 15 17.92 6.20 7.93
C THR A 15 16.65 5.36 8.18
N PRO A 16 16.21 5.18 9.44
CA PRO A 16 14.98 4.45 9.74
C PRO A 16 13.77 4.95 8.95
N LEU A 17 12.87 4.05 8.59
CA LEU A 17 11.66 4.39 7.83
C LEU A 17 10.68 5.33 8.57
N PRO A 18 10.40 5.13 9.88
CA PRO A 18 9.50 6.00 10.61
C PRO A 18 10.00 7.45 10.58
N VAL A 19 9.10 8.39 10.34
CA VAL A 19 9.36 9.85 10.25
C VAL A 19 10.13 10.26 8.98
N TYR A 20 11.16 9.53 8.56
CA TYR A 20 12.06 9.99 7.50
C TYR A 20 11.64 9.58 6.08
N SER A 21 10.88 8.47 5.92
CA SER A 21 10.55 7.94 4.60
C SER A 21 9.10 7.48 4.48
N SER A 22 8.56 6.87 5.53
CA SER A 22 7.18 6.37 5.55
C SER A 22 6.19 7.49 5.88
N PRO A 23 5.34 7.93 4.92
CA PRO A 23 4.29 8.89 5.22
C PRO A 23 3.19 8.24 6.07
N ALA A 24 2.48 9.07 6.85
CA ALA A 24 1.29 8.68 7.58
C ALA A 24 0.08 9.46 7.04
N TYR A 25 -1.07 8.80 6.98
CA TYR A 25 -2.36 9.43 6.72
C TYR A 25 -3.22 9.32 7.98
N ILE A 26 -3.85 10.43 8.37
CA ILE A 26 -4.70 10.50 9.56
C ILE A 26 -6.15 10.60 9.10
N SER A 27 -6.94 9.56 9.38
CA SER A 27 -8.38 9.53 9.12
C SER A 27 -9.15 10.39 10.14
N PRO A 28 -10.40 10.79 9.83
CA PRO A 28 -11.26 11.45 10.81
C PRO A 28 -11.41 10.65 12.10
N HIS A 29 -11.46 11.34 13.24
CA HIS A 29 -11.64 10.73 14.56
C HIS A 29 -12.93 9.90 14.61
N GLN A 30 -12.82 8.65 15.06
CA GLN A 30 -13.96 7.75 15.27
C GLN A 30 -14.26 7.63 16.77
N HIS A 31 -15.53 7.49 17.11
CA HIS A 31 -15.96 7.23 18.49
C HIS A 31 -16.40 5.77 18.58
N PHE A 32 -15.84 5.02 19.52
CA PHE A 32 -16.17 3.61 19.78
C PHE A 32 -16.67 3.52 21.23
N GLU A 33 -17.83 2.92 21.44
CA GLU A 33 -18.38 2.76 22.79
C GLU A 33 -17.73 1.58 23.51
N ASP A 34 -17.44 0.51 22.78
CA ASP A 34 -16.88 -0.73 23.31
C ASP A 34 -15.91 -1.42 22.33
N GLU A 35 -15.50 -2.65 22.69
CA GLU A 35 -14.60 -3.46 21.88
C GLU A 35 -15.24 -3.92 20.56
N ASP A 36 -16.53 -4.25 20.58
CA ASP A 36 -17.24 -4.73 19.41
C ASP A 36 -17.37 -3.64 18.33
N ASP A 37 -17.50 -2.38 18.74
CA ASP A 37 -17.55 -1.23 17.83
C ASP A 37 -16.25 -1.04 17.04
N TRP A 38 -15.08 -1.04 17.70
CA TRP A 38 -13.82 -0.89 16.98
C TRP A 38 -13.52 -2.12 16.13
N LEU A 39 -13.84 -3.33 16.60
CA LEU A 39 -13.71 -4.56 15.81
C LEU A 39 -14.59 -4.53 14.55
N ARG A 40 -15.85 -4.08 14.68
CA ARG A 40 -16.78 -3.92 13.55
C ARG A 40 -16.25 -2.90 12.55
N TYR A 41 -15.75 -1.76 13.04
CA TYR A 41 -15.11 -0.76 12.19
C TYR A 41 -13.90 -1.34 11.43
N THR A 42 -13.01 -2.03 12.13
CA THR A 42 -11.84 -2.69 11.52
C THR A 42 -12.25 -3.72 10.48
N ALA A 43 -13.28 -4.53 10.73
CA ALA A 43 -13.79 -5.50 9.77
C ALA A 43 -14.34 -4.83 8.50
N LEU A 44 -15.08 -3.73 8.63
CA LEU A 44 -15.59 -2.96 7.49
C LEU A 44 -14.46 -2.30 6.70
N LEU A 45 -13.43 -1.78 7.37
CA LEU A 45 -12.25 -1.22 6.72
C LEU A 45 -11.52 -2.29 5.89
N ILE A 46 -11.28 -3.48 6.47
CA ILE A 46 -10.67 -4.61 5.79
C ILE A 46 -11.50 -5.01 4.57
N LYS A 47 -12.83 -5.12 4.71
CA LYS A 47 -13.73 -5.43 3.60
C LYS A 47 -13.57 -4.42 2.45
N GLY A 48 -13.57 -3.13 2.75
CA GLY A 48 -13.36 -2.08 1.75
C GLY A 48 -12.01 -2.17 1.04
N LEU A 49 -10.93 -2.49 1.77
CA LEU A 49 -9.61 -2.72 1.19
C LEU A 49 -9.59 -3.94 0.24
N VAL A 50 -10.24 -5.04 0.62
CA VAL A 50 -10.36 -6.23 -0.21
C VAL A 50 -11.18 -5.95 -1.47
N GLU A 51 -12.28 -5.20 -1.37
CA GLU A 51 -13.07 -4.77 -2.53
C GLU A 51 -12.24 -3.88 -3.48
N CYS A 52 -11.44 -2.96 -2.92
CA CYS A 52 -10.51 -2.14 -3.69
C CYS A 52 -9.45 -3.00 -4.40
N LYS A 53 -8.84 -3.95 -3.68
CA LYS A 53 -7.88 -4.92 -4.24
C LYS A 53 -8.49 -5.68 -5.42
N ASN A 54 -9.71 -6.19 -5.25
CA ASN A 54 -10.39 -6.92 -6.31
C ASN A 54 -10.58 -6.06 -7.56
N LYS A 55 -10.95 -4.78 -7.42
CA LYS A 55 -11.05 -3.85 -8.56
C LYS A 55 -9.71 -3.61 -9.25
N ILE A 56 -8.61 -3.53 -8.49
CA ILE A 56 -7.24 -3.42 -9.04
C ILE A 56 -6.89 -4.69 -9.83
N ASP A 57 -7.06 -5.86 -9.22
CA ASP A 57 -6.65 -7.15 -9.79
C ASP A 57 -7.44 -7.49 -11.06
N THR A 58 -8.75 -7.20 -11.05
CA THR A 58 -9.67 -7.42 -12.19
C THR A 58 -9.67 -6.28 -13.21
N LYS A 59 -8.81 -5.27 -13.04
CA LYS A 59 -8.68 -4.12 -13.96
C LYS A 59 -9.98 -3.34 -14.16
N GLN A 60 -10.78 -3.22 -13.10
CA GLN A 60 -12.05 -2.48 -13.09
C GLN A 60 -11.89 -1.01 -12.66
N LEU A 61 -10.69 -0.58 -12.23
CA LEU A 61 -10.45 0.82 -11.97
C LEU A 61 -10.41 1.62 -13.27
N GLU A 62 -11.14 2.74 -13.29
CA GLU A 62 -11.05 3.71 -14.36
C GLU A 62 -9.63 4.30 -14.41
N ARG A 63 -9.14 4.54 -15.63
CA ARG A 63 -7.82 5.11 -15.81
C ARG A 63 -7.84 6.57 -15.41
N GLU A 64 -6.99 6.92 -14.45
CA GLU A 64 -6.90 8.30 -13.98
C GLU A 64 -6.43 9.26 -15.07
N VAL A 65 -6.91 10.49 -14.96
CA VAL A 65 -6.53 11.63 -15.80
C VAL A 65 -5.83 12.66 -14.93
N SER A 66 -4.78 13.28 -15.45
CA SER A 66 -4.02 14.31 -14.75
C SER A 66 -4.91 15.45 -14.24
N THR A 67 -4.58 15.96 -13.06
CA THR A 67 -5.28 17.12 -12.46
C THR A 67 -4.89 18.45 -13.10
N GLY A 68 -3.75 18.50 -13.81
CA GLY A 68 -3.23 19.70 -14.47
C GLY A 68 -4.12 20.26 -15.60
N LYS A 69 -3.71 21.42 -16.14
CA LYS A 69 -4.42 22.13 -17.22
C LYS A 69 -4.55 21.29 -18.49
N LEU A 70 -3.47 20.62 -18.89
CA LEU A 70 -3.50 19.64 -19.97
C LEU A 70 -3.86 18.27 -19.39
N LYS A 71 -5.01 17.75 -19.80
CA LYS A 71 -5.51 16.44 -19.39
C LYS A 71 -4.77 15.35 -20.15
N THR A 72 -4.13 14.44 -19.42
CA THR A 72 -3.46 13.26 -19.98
C THR A 72 -3.77 12.04 -19.15
N TYR A 73 -3.77 10.87 -19.78
CA TYR A 73 -4.01 9.62 -19.08
C TYR A 73 -2.78 9.20 -18.26
N MET A 74 -3.00 8.92 -16.99
CA MET A 74 -1.95 8.57 -16.05
C MET A 74 -1.54 7.10 -16.19
N CYS A 75 -0.35 6.79 -15.67
CA CYS A 75 0.13 5.42 -15.52
C CYS A 75 -0.48 4.79 -14.27
N MET A 76 -1.13 3.63 -14.42
CA MET A 76 -1.79 2.93 -13.31
C MET A 76 -0.89 1.90 -12.61
N GLN A 77 0.43 1.88 -12.91
CA GLN A 77 1.34 0.85 -12.41
C GLN A 77 1.50 0.85 -10.87
N GLN A 78 1.29 1.99 -10.21
CA GLN A 78 1.41 2.08 -8.75
C GLN A 78 0.29 1.32 -8.04
N TYR A 79 -0.93 1.35 -8.59
CA TYR A 79 -2.07 0.59 -8.08
C TYR A 79 -1.78 -0.91 -8.02
N ASP A 80 -1.12 -1.45 -9.05
CA ASP A 80 -0.74 -2.87 -9.11
C ASP A 80 0.27 -3.30 -8.03
N ARG A 81 0.94 -2.34 -7.39
CA ARG A 81 2.03 -2.61 -6.43
C ARG A 81 1.62 -2.39 -4.98
N ILE A 82 0.66 -1.51 -4.70
CA ILE A 82 0.40 -0.99 -3.35
C ILE A 82 0.02 -2.06 -2.32
N MET A 83 -0.68 -3.13 -2.74
CA MET A 83 -1.06 -4.26 -1.87
C MET A 83 -0.29 -5.55 -2.19
N GLY A 84 0.81 -5.44 -2.92
CA GLY A 84 1.54 -6.59 -3.45
C GLY A 84 3.04 -6.37 -3.46
N CYS A 85 3.57 -5.57 -2.54
CA CYS A 85 5.00 -5.31 -2.44
C CYS A 85 5.52 -5.44 -1.01
N TYR A 86 6.82 -5.69 -0.89
CA TYR A 86 7.54 -5.71 0.37
C TYR A 86 8.94 -5.12 0.18
N ARG A 87 9.37 -4.27 1.11
CA ARG A 87 10.74 -3.76 1.16
C ARG A 87 11.55 -4.66 2.08
N GLN A 88 12.43 -5.46 1.49
CA GLN A 88 13.34 -6.33 2.24
C GLN A 88 14.63 -5.57 2.59
N PRO A 89 15.02 -5.52 3.87
CA PRO A 89 16.28 -4.89 4.27
C PRO A 89 17.48 -5.66 3.72
N ALA A 90 18.53 -4.92 3.32
CA ALA A 90 19.84 -5.48 3.01
C ALA A 90 20.95 -4.52 3.45
N THR A 91 22.23 -4.91 3.33
CA THR A 91 23.35 -4.13 3.88
C THR A 91 23.54 -2.78 3.20
N ASN A 92 23.51 -2.75 1.86
CA ASN A 92 23.83 -1.54 1.08
C ASN A 92 22.61 -0.94 0.39
N GLU A 93 21.74 -1.79 -0.16
CA GLU A 93 20.56 -1.40 -0.92
C GLU A 93 19.44 -2.40 -0.64
N ASP A 94 18.34 -1.93 -0.08
CA ASP A 94 17.17 -2.76 0.18
C ASP A 94 16.54 -3.25 -1.13
N LEU A 95 15.78 -4.34 -1.07
CA LEU A 95 15.12 -4.92 -2.24
C LEU A 95 13.62 -4.63 -2.22
N LEU A 96 13.07 -4.20 -3.35
CA LEU A 96 11.62 -4.14 -3.55
C LEU A 96 11.13 -5.47 -4.15
N LEU A 97 10.54 -6.31 -3.32
CA LEU A 97 9.89 -7.54 -3.75
C LEU A 97 8.45 -7.25 -4.20
N LEU A 98 8.01 -7.92 -5.27
CA LEU A 98 6.64 -7.83 -5.79
C LEU A 98 6.00 -9.23 -5.78
N LYS A 99 4.76 -9.32 -5.29
CA LYS A 99 3.96 -10.54 -5.34
C LYS A 99 3.65 -10.88 -6.81
N PRO A 100 3.95 -12.10 -7.28
CA PRO A 100 3.59 -12.53 -8.62
C PRO A 100 2.07 -12.60 -8.80
N LYS A 101 1.54 -12.05 -9.90
CA LYS A 101 0.08 -12.03 -10.18
C LYS A 101 -0.59 -13.40 -10.30
N ARG A 102 0.19 -14.47 -10.51
CA ARG A 102 -0.32 -15.84 -10.69
C ARG A 102 -0.48 -16.61 -9.38
N ASN A 103 0.00 -16.07 -8.26
CA ASN A 103 0.00 -16.77 -6.98
C ASN A 103 -1.21 -16.33 -6.13
N THR A 104 -2.30 -17.07 -6.25
CA THR A 104 -3.56 -16.84 -5.51
C THR A 104 -3.64 -17.68 -4.22
N GLU A 105 -2.66 -18.53 -3.92
CA GLU A 105 -2.77 -19.52 -2.85
C GLU A 105 -2.48 -18.95 -1.45
N ASN A 106 -2.12 -17.67 -1.35
CA ASN A 106 -1.77 -17.00 -0.10
C ASN A 106 -2.39 -15.59 -0.04
N GLU A 107 -3.72 -15.52 0.05
CA GLU A 107 -4.46 -14.28 0.31
C GLU A 107 -4.83 -14.22 1.79
N HIS A 108 -4.07 -13.45 2.56
CA HIS A 108 -4.31 -13.21 3.98
C HIS A 108 -3.89 -11.78 4.34
N ILE A 109 -4.37 -11.32 5.49
CA ILE A 109 -3.89 -10.09 6.13
C ILE A 109 -3.10 -10.46 7.38
N LEU A 110 -2.23 -9.56 7.81
CA LEU A 110 -1.60 -9.62 9.13
C LEU A 110 -2.31 -8.63 10.05
N VAL A 111 -2.82 -9.12 11.18
CA VAL A 111 -3.40 -8.28 12.23
C VAL A 111 -2.38 -8.22 13.36
N MET A 112 -2.02 -7.00 13.76
CA MET A 112 -1.10 -6.77 14.87
C MET A 112 -1.87 -6.22 16.07
N SER A 113 -1.77 -6.87 17.22
CA SER A 113 -2.44 -6.44 18.45
C SER A 113 -1.56 -6.72 19.65
N ARG A 114 -1.30 -5.72 20.49
CA ARG A 114 -0.47 -5.85 21.70
C ARG A 114 0.92 -6.45 21.42
N ASN A 115 1.55 -6.04 20.32
CA ASN A 115 2.86 -6.52 19.84
C ASN A 115 2.89 -8.02 19.47
N GLN A 116 1.73 -8.61 19.17
CA GLN A 116 1.58 -9.93 18.56
C GLN A 116 1.13 -9.80 17.11
#